data_AF-A0A9P6XZP3-F1
#
_entry.id   AF-A0A9P6XZP3-F1
#
_cell.length_a   1.000
_cell.length_b   1.000
_cell.length_c   1.000
_cell.angle_alpha   90.00
_cell.angle_beta   90.00
_cell.angle_gamma   90.00
#
_symmetry.space_group_name_H-M   'P 1'
#
loop_
_entity.id
_entity.type
_entity.pdbx_description
1 polymer ?
#
loop_
_entity_poly.entity_id
_entity_poly.type
_entity_poly.pdbx_seq_one_letter_code
_entity_poly.pdbx_strand_id
1 'polypeptide(L)'
;MFYNNPNVLYISIHRWDKGQFYPFSGAPDECGEGNGLGTNINIALSSSEDKPKPMGDTEFVAAFYYFVIPISKQFRPDMIFVSAGFDAAEGHPENLGGYSVTPRGYAMMTKMVKDLADEICDGRLSLTLEGGYELQPLASSCAASVAQLLPPKTLPDQQITSFKHTLNAVKPNLGAVESFAEVANIQKKYWNLPEAVCSPSFKFSLPSDWRATDSISTRPRRDKKPVKLPVVEGY
;
A
#
# COMPACT_ATOMS: atom_id res chain seq x y z
N MET A 1 3.52 2.34 -23.27
CA MET A 1 4.47 1.44 -23.95
C MET A 1 3.89 0.04 -24.13
N PHE A 2 3.45 -0.64 -23.07
CA PHE A 2 2.99 -2.04 -23.12
C PHE A 2 1.48 -2.25 -23.29
N TYR A 3 0.74 -1.19 -23.64
CA TYR A 3 -0.72 -1.14 -23.50
C TYR A 3 -1.49 -2.19 -24.33
N ASN A 4 -0.88 -2.68 -25.41
CA ASN A 4 -1.43 -3.73 -26.27
C ASN A 4 -0.68 -5.07 -26.17
N ASN A 5 0.27 -5.22 -25.23
CA ASN A 5 1.14 -6.38 -25.11
C ASN A 5 0.63 -7.33 -23.99
N PRO A 6 0.12 -8.53 -24.33
CA PRO A 6 -0.34 -9.50 -23.33
C PRO A 6 0.77 -10.08 -22.45
N ASN A 7 2.03 -9.98 -22.88
CA ASN A 7 3.17 -10.59 -22.19
C ASN A 7 3.75 -9.70 -21.08
N VAL A 8 3.19 -8.50 -20.87
CA VAL A 8 3.61 -7.60 -19.80
C VAL A 8 2.38 -7.19 -19.00
N LEU A 9 2.40 -7.51 -17.72
CA LEU A 9 1.46 -7.01 -16.74
C LEU A 9 2.01 -5.73 -16.12
N TYR A 10 1.32 -4.61 -16.33
CA TYR A 10 1.62 -3.35 -15.67
C TYR A 10 0.60 -3.10 -14.55
N ILE A 11 1.09 -2.93 -13.32
CA ILE A 11 0.27 -2.55 -12.17
C ILE A 11 0.85 -1.27 -11.58
N SER A 12 0.01 -0.24 -11.44
CA SER A 12 0.40 1.02 -10.82
C SER A 12 -0.48 1.34 -9.62
N ILE A 13 0.14 1.74 -8.51
CA ILE A 13 -0.54 2.38 -7.37
C ILE A 13 -0.10 3.83 -7.39
N HIS A 14 -1.04 4.74 -7.60
CA HIS A 14 -0.71 6.16 -7.74
C HIS A 14 -1.84 7.05 -7.23
N ARG A 15 -1.47 8.27 -6.85
CA ARG A 15 -2.43 9.33 -6.58
C ARG A 15 -3.03 9.79 -7.90
N TRP A 16 -4.35 9.69 -8.02
CA TRP A 16 -5.08 10.08 -9.22
C TRP A 16 -6.01 11.27 -8.95
N ASP A 17 -6.63 11.31 -7.76
CA ASP A 17 -7.60 12.34 -7.35
C ASP A 17 -8.57 12.71 -8.48
N LYS A 18 -9.22 11.68 -9.06
CA LYS A 18 -10.17 11.82 -10.18
C LYS A 18 -9.59 12.56 -11.39
N GLY A 19 -8.32 12.30 -11.71
CA GLY A 19 -7.60 12.89 -12.83
C GLY A 19 -7.12 14.32 -12.59
N GLN A 20 -7.10 14.79 -11.33
CA GLN A 20 -6.63 16.13 -10.97
C GLN A 20 -5.17 16.16 -10.49
N PHE A 21 -4.52 14.99 -10.38
CA PHE A 21 -3.11 14.90 -10.02
C PHE A 21 -2.24 14.57 -11.23
N TYR A 22 -1.04 15.15 -11.30
CA TYR A 22 -0.09 14.88 -12.38
C TYR A 22 0.19 13.37 -12.48
N PRO A 23 0.28 12.78 -13.69
CA PRO A 23 0.24 13.40 -15.02
C PRO A 23 -1.17 13.48 -15.64
N PHE A 24 -2.23 13.39 -14.84
CA PHE A 24 -3.64 13.46 -15.26
C PHE A 24 -4.14 12.26 -16.10
N SER A 25 -3.34 11.19 -16.18
CA SER A 25 -3.69 9.90 -16.76
C SER A 25 -3.70 8.80 -15.70
N GLY A 26 -4.00 7.56 -16.09
CA GLY A 26 -4.02 6.43 -15.17
C GLY A 26 -5.38 6.17 -14.56
N ALA A 27 -6.47 6.51 -15.26
CA ALA A 27 -7.82 6.21 -14.79
C ALA A 27 -8.00 4.70 -14.56
N PRO A 28 -8.85 4.27 -13.60
CA PRO A 28 -8.98 2.86 -13.24
C PRO A 28 -9.58 2.00 -14.38
N ASP A 29 -10.25 2.61 -15.36
CA ASP A 29 -10.82 1.96 -16.55
C ASP A 29 -9.86 1.87 -17.74
N GLU A 30 -8.67 2.48 -17.66
CA GLU A 30 -7.57 2.29 -18.62
C GLU A 30 -6.94 0.89 -18.46
N CYS A 31 -7.57 -0.12 -19.04
CA CYS A 31 -7.24 -1.53 -18.82
C CYS A 31 -6.33 -2.18 -19.89
N GLY A 32 -5.75 -1.40 -20.80
CA GLY A 32 -5.06 -1.92 -21.98
C GLY A 32 -5.98 -2.02 -23.19
N GLU A 33 -5.44 -2.50 -24.31
CA GLU A 33 -6.17 -2.60 -25.58
C GLU A 33 -5.77 -3.85 -26.39
N GLY A 34 -6.62 -4.24 -27.34
CA GLY A 34 -6.34 -5.37 -28.23
C GLY A 34 -6.00 -6.64 -27.45
N ASN A 35 -4.83 -7.22 -27.75
CA ASN A 35 -4.37 -8.43 -27.06
C ASN A 35 -3.92 -8.17 -25.62
N GLY A 36 -3.57 -6.94 -25.25
CA GLY A 36 -3.17 -6.56 -23.88
C GLY A 36 -4.35 -6.13 -22.99
N LEU A 37 -5.59 -6.27 -23.44
CA LEU A 37 -6.74 -5.92 -22.63
C LEU A 37 -6.78 -6.75 -21.34
N GLY A 38 -6.82 -6.07 -20.19
CA GLY A 38 -6.75 -6.65 -18.86
C GLY A 38 -5.35 -6.66 -18.24
N THR A 39 -4.28 -6.40 -19.00
CA THR A 39 -2.89 -6.43 -18.49
C THR A 39 -2.34 -5.07 -18.04
N ASN A 40 -3.17 -4.01 -18.09
CA ASN A 40 -2.88 -2.73 -17.46
C ASN A 40 -3.85 -2.51 -16.28
N ILE A 41 -3.32 -2.41 -15.06
CA ILE A 41 -4.12 -2.22 -13.85
C ILE A 41 -3.69 -0.94 -13.16
N ASN A 42 -4.60 0.02 -13.13
CA ASN A 42 -4.44 1.27 -12.40
C ASN A 42 -5.20 1.20 -11.07
N ILE A 43 -4.45 1.09 -9.97
CA ILE A 43 -4.95 1.28 -8.60
C ILE A 43 -4.90 2.79 -8.33
N ALA A 44 -5.85 3.50 -8.94
CA ALA A 44 -5.96 4.95 -8.94
C ALA A 44 -6.58 5.46 -7.62
N LEU A 45 -5.72 5.93 -6.71
CA LEU A 45 -6.12 6.37 -5.38
C LEU A 45 -6.65 7.81 -5.43
N SER A 46 -7.83 8.03 -4.85
CA SER A 46 -8.43 9.36 -4.71
C SER A 46 -8.82 9.60 -3.25
N SER A 47 -8.60 10.83 -2.78
CA SER A 47 -9.10 11.22 -1.46
C SER A 47 -10.63 11.31 -1.44
N SER A 48 -11.27 10.91 -0.33
CA SER A 48 -12.71 11.09 -0.16
C SER A 48 -13.05 12.57 0.05
N GLU A 49 -14.13 13.06 -0.56
CA GLU A 49 -14.55 14.47 -0.50
C GLU A 49 -14.88 14.93 0.93
N ASP A 50 -15.53 14.08 1.73
CA ASP A 50 -16.02 14.46 3.06
C ASP A 50 -14.91 14.57 4.12
N LYS A 51 -13.86 13.73 4.01
CA LYS A 51 -12.78 13.60 5.00
C LYS A 51 -11.46 13.24 4.33
N PRO A 52 -10.85 14.16 3.56
CA PRO A 52 -9.60 13.87 2.88
C PRO A 52 -8.53 13.48 3.91
N LYS A 53 -7.92 12.33 3.68
CA LYS A 53 -6.79 11.83 4.47
C LYS A 53 -5.73 11.33 3.50
N PRO A 54 -4.45 11.63 3.74
CA PRO A 54 -3.38 11.08 2.95
C PRO A 54 -3.39 9.55 3.05
N MET A 55 -3.09 8.89 1.94
CA MET A 55 -2.86 7.45 1.94
C MET A 55 -1.53 7.16 2.64
N GLY A 56 -1.45 6.08 3.40
CA GLY A 56 -0.21 5.66 4.07
C GLY A 56 0.00 4.15 3.99
N ASP A 57 0.76 3.63 4.95
CA ASP A 57 1.17 2.21 4.98
C ASP A 57 -0.02 1.25 4.84
N THR A 58 -1.14 1.55 5.50
CA THR A 58 -2.31 0.66 5.54
C THR A 58 -2.95 0.52 4.17
N GLU A 59 -3.12 1.64 3.46
CA GLU A 59 -3.73 1.69 2.13
C GLU A 59 -2.84 1.02 1.10
N PHE A 60 -1.53 1.33 1.08
CA PHE A 60 -0.60 0.73 0.13
C PHE A 60 -0.46 -0.78 0.36
N VAL A 61 -0.32 -1.23 1.61
CA VAL A 61 -0.25 -2.66 1.93
C VAL A 61 -1.56 -3.38 1.57
N ALA A 62 -2.72 -2.73 1.77
CA ALA A 62 -4.01 -3.28 1.33
C ALA A 62 -4.09 -3.40 -0.20
N ALA A 63 -3.60 -2.42 -0.96
CA ALA A 63 -3.53 -2.50 -2.42
C ALA A 63 -2.70 -3.71 -2.88
N PHE A 64 -1.56 -3.96 -2.21
CA PHE A 64 -0.75 -5.15 -2.46
C PHE A 64 -1.51 -6.45 -2.14
N TYR A 65 -2.12 -6.51 -0.96
CA TYR A 65 -2.81 -7.69 -0.45
C TYR A 65 -4.02 -8.09 -1.32
N TYR A 66 -4.82 -7.12 -1.76
CA TYR A 66 -6.07 -7.38 -2.47
C TYR A 66 -5.96 -7.40 -3.99
N PHE A 67 -4.95 -6.74 -4.58
CA PHE A 67 -4.84 -6.60 -6.03
C PHE A 67 -3.48 -7.08 -6.54
N VAL A 68 -2.37 -6.47 -6.11
CA VAL A 68 -1.05 -6.74 -6.70
C VAL A 68 -0.70 -8.23 -6.62
N ILE A 69 -0.78 -8.82 -5.42
CA ILE A 69 -0.44 -10.22 -5.19
C ILE A 69 -1.38 -11.17 -5.97
N PRO A 70 -2.71 -11.14 -5.78
CA PRO A 70 -3.59 -12.12 -6.43
C PRO A 70 -3.61 -12.00 -7.96
N ILE A 71 -3.48 -10.80 -8.52
CA ILE A 71 -3.40 -10.60 -9.97
C ILE A 71 -2.06 -11.12 -10.50
N SER A 72 -0.94 -10.79 -9.85
CA SER A 72 0.39 -11.26 -10.29
C SER A 72 0.53 -12.78 -10.23
N LYS A 73 -0.07 -13.44 -9.22
CA LYS A 73 -0.11 -14.90 -9.14
C LYS A 73 -0.87 -15.54 -10.30
N GLN A 74 -1.94 -14.90 -10.78
CA GLN A 74 -2.69 -15.37 -11.94
C GLN A 74 -1.91 -15.16 -13.24
N PHE A 75 -1.21 -14.03 -13.37
CA PHE A 75 -0.38 -13.73 -14.53
C PHE A 75 0.85 -14.63 -14.65
N ARG A 76 1.45 -15.04 -13.51
CA ARG A 76 2.66 -15.88 -13.44
C ARG A 76 3.84 -15.30 -14.24
N PRO A 77 4.37 -14.13 -13.85
CA PRO A 77 5.47 -13.50 -14.55
C PRO A 77 6.75 -14.34 -14.46
N ASP A 78 7.59 -14.27 -15.47
CA ASP A 78 8.94 -14.85 -15.41
C ASP A 78 9.90 -13.97 -14.59
N MET A 79 9.62 -12.67 -14.45
CA MET A 79 10.44 -11.71 -13.69
C MET A 79 9.58 -10.51 -13.25
N ILE A 80 9.88 -9.93 -12.09
CA ILE A 80 9.21 -8.74 -11.59
C ILE A 80 10.15 -7.53 -11.65
N PHE A 81 9.67 -6.44 -12.25
CA PHE A 81 10.32 -5.13 -12.24
C PHE A 81 9.46 -4.17 -11.41
N VAL A 82 10.10 -3.42 -10.52
CA VAL A 82 9.45 -2.41 -9.70
C VAL A 82 10.06 -1.05 -10.04
N SER A 83 9.26 -0.18 -10.66
CA SER A 83 9.51 1.25 -10.74
C SER A 83 9.31 1.85 -9.34
N ALA A 84 10.41 1.93 -8.59
CA ALA A 84 10.44 2.25 -7.17
C ALA A 84 10.52 3.77 -6.94
N GLY A 85 9.36 4.44 -7.02
CA GLY A 85 9.20 5.83 -6.60
C GLY A 85 9.00 5.97 -5.09
N PHE A 86 9.70 6.92 -4.48
CA PHE A 86 9.64 7.23 -3.04
C PHE A 86 8.94 8.55 -2.73
N ASP A 87 8.23 9.15 -3.69
CA ASP A 87 7.48 10.40 -3.57
C ASP A 87 6.14 10.28 -2.81
N ALA A 88 5.62 9.05 -2.61
CA ALA A 88 4.53 8.78 -1.68
C ALA A 88 4.98 8.77 -0.20
N ALA A 89 6.29 8.89 0.07
CA ALA A 89 6.83 8.87 1.41
C ALA A 89 6.39 10.10 2.23
N GLU A 90 6.16 9.89 3.53
CA GLU A 90 5.90 10.96 4.49
C GLU A 90 7.02 12.02 4.44
N GLY A 91 6.63 13.28 4.27
CA GLY A 91 7.55 14.42 4.18
C GLY A 91 7.59 15.09 2.81
N HIS A 92 7.09 14.45 1.74
CA HIS A 92 6.92 15.10 0.45
C HIS A 92 5.74 16.09 0.47
N PRO A 93 5.87 17.28 -0.14
CA PRO A 93 4.79 18.26 -0.18
C PRO A 93 3.62 17.77 -1.04
N GLU A 94 2.43 18.30 -0.76
CA GLU A 94 1.17 17.85 -1.37
C GLU A 94 1.13 17.96 -2.91
N ASN A 95 1.89 18.87 -3.50
CA ASN A 95 1.96 19.05 -4.95
C ASN A 95 2.86 18.03 -5.65
N LEU A 96 3.74 17.33 -4.93
CA LEU A 96 4.65 16.30 -5.47
C LEU A 96 4.22 14.88 -5.10
N GLY A 97 3.65 14.71 -3.91
CA GLY A 97 3.13 13.43 -3.44
C GLY A 97 1.94 13.64 -2.53
N GLY A 98 2.20 14.09 -1.28
CA GLY A 98 1.15 14.35 -0.29
C GLY A 98 0.60 13.12 0.41
N TYR A 99 1.29 11.98 0.29
CA TYR A 99 0.99 10.76 1.04
C TYR A 99 1.94 10.60 2.24
N SER A 100 1.64 9.61 3.07
CA SER A 100 2.31 9.38 4.35
C SER A 100 2.77 7.94 4.49
N VAL A 101 3.36 7.39 3.42
CA VAL A 101 3.99 6.07 3.48
C VAL A 101 5.30 6.18 4.24
N THR A 102 5.45 5.38 5.29
CA THR A 102 6.64 5.40 6.14
C THR A 102 7.75 4.54 5.50
N PRO A 103 9.02 4.70 5.91
CA PRO A 103 10.06 3.75 5.54
C PRO A 103 9.70 2.29 5.88
N ARG A 104 8.95 2.07 6.97
CA ARG A 104 8.44 0.75 7.33
C ARG A 104 7.38 0.26 6.34
N GLY A 105 6.51 1.13 5.83
CA GLY A 105 5.57 0.83 4.74
C GLY A 105 6.28 0.38 3.47
N TYR A 106 7.33 1.09 3.06
CA TYR A 106 8.17 0.68 1.92
C TYR A 106 8.88 -0.67 2.15
N ALA A 107 9.38 -0.93 3.36
CA ALA A 107 9.90 -2.24 3.73
C ALA A 107 8.82 -3.33 3.64
N MET A 108 7.59 -3.06 4.09
CA MET A 108 6.48 -4.03 3.98
C MET A 108 6.16 -4.35 2.51
N MET A 109 6.00 -3.34 1.66
CA MET A 109 5.75 -3.55 0.23
C MET A 109 6.89 -4.30 -0.45
N THR A 110 8.15 -3.94 -0.12
CA THR A 110 9.33 -4.59 -0.69
C THR A 110 9.42 -6.05 -0.26
N LYS A 111 9.11 -6.35 1.00
CA LYS A 111 9.00 -7.73 1.47
C LYS A 111 7.91 -8.49 0.74
N MET A 112 6.72 -7.91 0.57
CA MET A 112 5.60 -8.55 -0.11
C MET A 112 5.96 -8.91 -1.56
N VAL A 113 6.59 -8.01 -2.32
CA VAL A 113 7.00 -8.29 -3.70
C VAL A 113 8.19 -9.24 -3.78
N LYS A 114 9.12 -9.20 -2.82
CA LYS A 114 10.22 -10.17 -2.73
C LYS A 114 9.69 -11.58 -2.46
N ASP A 115 8.85 -11.74 -1.43
CA ASP A 115 8.26 -13.03 -1.10
C ASP A 115 7.42 -13.57 -2.27
N LEU A 116 6.71 -12.68 -2.99
CA LEU A 116 5.99 -13.03 -4.21
C LEU A 116 6.94 -13.49 -5.33
N ALA A 117 8.05 -12.79 -5.56
CA ALA A 117 9.04 -13.14 -6.57
C ALA A 117 9.68 -14.50 -6.27
N ASP A 118 10.04 -14.75 -5.01
CA ASP A 118 10.56 -16.04 -4.54
C ASP A 118 9.55 -17.17 -4.81
N GLU A 119 8.25 -16.89 -4.68
CA GLU A 119 7.17 -17.87 -4.90
C GLU A 119 6.90 -18.15 -6.39
N ILE A 120 6.83 -17.12 -7.25
CA ILE A 120 6.26 -17.26 -8.60
C ILE A 120 7.25 -17.04 -9.75
N CYS A 121 8.45 -16.53 -9.50
CA CYS A 121 9.44 -16.24 -10.54
C CYS A 121 10.90 -16.52 -10.13
N ASP A 122 11.11 -17.51 -9.26
CA ASP A 122 12.42 -17.96 -8.75
C ASP A 122 13.28 -16.82 -8.17
N GLY A 123 12.64 -15.86 -7.49
CA GLY A 123 13.30 -14.71 -6.88
C GLY A 123 13.82 -13.65 -7.86
N ARG A 124 13.43 -13.72 -9.15
CA ARG A 124 13.84 -12.73 -10.16
C ARG A 124 13.08 -11.42 -9.97
N LEU A 125 13.72 -10.50 -9.24
CA LEU A 125 13.18 -9.19 -8.87
C LEU A 125 14.23 -8.10 -9.11
N SER A 126 13.81 -6.97 -9.71
CA SER A 126 14.61 -5.75 -9.82
C SER A 126 13.80 -4.54 -9.35
N LEU A 127 14.39 -3.73 -8.47
CA LEU A 127 13.87 -2.41 -8.09
C LEU A 127 14.73 -1.34 -8.76
N THR A 128 14.09 -0.43 -9.49
CA THR A 128 14.76 0.69 -10.16
C THR A 128 14.21 1.98 -9.60
N LEU A 129 15.09 2.87 -9.10
CA LEU A 129 14.68 4.15 -8.54
C LEU A 129 14.00 5.04 -9.59
N GLU A 130 12.88 5.66 -9.21
CA GLU A 130 12.13 6.62 -10.03
C GLU A 130 12.04 7.99 -9.30
N GLY A 131 10.83 8.40 -8.91
CA GLY A 131 10.56 9.61 -8.13
C GLY A 131 10.99 9.50 -6.67
N GLY A 132 10.80 10.59 -5.93
CA GLY A 132 11.31 10.80 -4.58
C GLY A 132 12.26 11.98 -4.58
N TYR A 133 11.77 13.11 -4.09
CA TYR A 133 12.39 14.42 -4.31
C TYR A 133 12.93 15.01 -3.01
N GLU A 134 12.36 14.61 -1.87
CA GLU A 134 12.87 14.98 -0.56
C GLU A 134 13.95 13.98 -0.11
N LEU A 135 15.16 14.48 0.12
CA LEU A 135 16.35 13.65 0.35
C LEU A 135 16.19 12.69 1.54
N GLN A 136 15.66 13.17 2.66
CA GLN A 136 15.57 12.37 3.88
C GLN A 136 14.47 11.28 3.80
N PRO A 137 13.23 11.59 3.35
CA PRO A 137 12.23 10.57 3.07
C PRO A 137 12.67 9.55 2.02
N LEU A 138 13.30 10.01 0.92
CA LEU A 138 13.85 9.15 -0.12
C LEU A 138 14.90 8.19 0.44
N ALA A 139 15.94 8.72 1.10
CA ALA A 139 17.05 7.92 1.61
C ALA A 139 16.58 6.87 2.62
N SER A 140 15.70 7.28 3.55
CA SER A 140 15.18 6.39 4.60
C SER A 140 14.33 5.26 4.01
N SER A 141 13.46 5.58 3.04
CA SER A 141 12.59 4.59 2.40
C SER A 141 13.35 3.65 1.48
N CYS A 142 14.30 4.18 0.70
CA CYS A 142 15.20 3.38 -0.13
C CYS A 142 16.04 2.42 0.71
N ALA A 143 16.64 2.89 1.81
CA ALA A 143 17.40 2.03 2.72
C ALA A 143 16.54 0.91 3.31
N ALA A 144 15.30 1.23 3.73
CA ALA A 144 14.36 0.25 4.28
C ALA A 144 13.95 -0.82 3.26
N SER A 145 13.76 -0.43 1.98
CA SER A 145 13.52 -1.35 0.87
C SER A 145 14.73 -2.26 0.61
N VAL A 146 15.94 -1.68 0.46
CA VAL A 146 17.17 -2.44 0.22
C VAL A 146 17.42 -3.46 1.34
N ALA A 147 17.18 -3.09 2.59
CA ALA A 147 17.34 -4.00 3.73
C ALA A 147 16.54 -5.31 3.57
N GLN A 148 15.35 -5.28 2.93
CA GLN A 148 14.55 -6.48 2.69
C GLN A 148 15.12 -7.40 1.60
N LEU A 149 15.87 -6.83 0.65
CA LEU A 149 16.45 -7.57 -0.47
C LEU A 149 17.77 -8.27 -0.10
N LEU A 150 18.42 -7.81 0.96
CA LEU A 150 19.66 -8.40 1.44
C LEU A 150 19.45 -9.82 1.98
N PRO A 151 20.51 -10.66 2.00
CA PRO A 151 20.43 -11.98 2.61
C PRO A 151 19.87 -11.93 4.04
N PRO A 152 19.13 -12.98 4.47
CA PRO A 152 18.63 -13.04 5.83
C PRO A 152 19.75 -12.80 6.84
N LYS A 153 19.47 -11.97 7.86
CA LYS A 153 20.41 -11.62 8.96
C LYS A 153 21.49 -10.58 8.62
N THR A 154 21.51 -10.02 7.42
CA THR A 154 22.47 -8.93 7.10
C THR A 154 22.18 -7.68 7.93
N LEU A 155 20.90 -7.32 8.06
CA LEU A 155 20.40 -6.20 8.87
C LEU A 155 19.14 -6.65 9.62
N PRO A 156 19.27 -7.51 10.64
CA PRO A 156 18.14 -8.19 11.25
C PRO A 156 17.10 -7.21 11.84
N ASP A 157 17.55 -6.09 12.41
CA ASP A 157 16.67 -5.08 13.01
C ASP A 157 15.91 -4.24 11.97
N GLN A 158 16.36 -4.24 10.72
CA GLN A 158 15.72 -3.53 9.61
C GLN A 158 14.87 -4.45 8.73
N GLN A 159 15.04 -5.78 8.85
CA GLN A 159 14.31 -6.78 8.08
C GLN A 159 12.97 -7.11 8.73
N ILE A 160 11.90 -7.09 7.93
CA ILE A 160 10.59 -7.56 8.36
C ILE A 160 10.60 -9.08 8.29
N THR A 161 10.56 -9.74 9.44
CA THR A 161 10.45 -11.20 9.53
C THR A 161 9.00 -11.67 9.64
N SER A 162 8.10 -10.78 10.08
CA SER A 162 6.68 -11.02 10.24
C SER A 162 5.91 -9.72 10.06
N PHE A 163 4.71 -9.80 9.49
CA PHE A 163 3.79 -8.67 9.39
C PHE A 163 2.99 -8.45 10.70
N LYS A 164 3.18 -9.27 11.73
CA LYS A 164 2.54 -9.05 13.03
C LYS A 164 2.99 -7.73 13.64
N HIS A 165 2.03 -6.96 14.15
CA HIS A 165 2.26 -5.69 14.82
C HIS A 165 3.03 -4.64 13.98
N THR A 166 2.96 -4.70 12.64
CA THR A 166 3.69 -3.76 11.77
C THR A 166 2.90 -2.53 11.38
N LEU A 167 1.57 -2.54 11.47
CA LEU A 167 0.70 -1.45 11.02
C LEU A 167 0.00 -0.74 12.18
N ASN A 168 -0.05 0.60 12.11
CA ASN A 168 -0.79 1.40 13.09
C ASN A 168 -2.32 1.21 12.99
N ALA A 169 -2.82 0.95 11.77
CA ALA A 169 -4.21 0.62 11.50
C ALA A 169 -4.27 -0.53 10.49
N VAL A 170 -5.35 -1.31 10.53
CA VAL A 170 -5.58 -2.41 9.55
C VAL A 170 -6.79 -2.14 8.66
N LYS A 171 -7.43 -0.98 8.83
CA LYS A 171 -8.57 -0.55 8.03
C LYS A 171 -8.11 0.63 7.17
N PRO A 172 -8.13 0.49 5.83
CA PRO A 172 -7.90 1.61 4.94
C PRO A 172 -8.88 2.75 5.21
N ASN A 173 -8.46 3.98 4.92
CA ASN A 173 -9.32 5.15 4.96
C ASN A 173 -10.42 5.10 3.88
N LEU A 174 -11.42 5.98 3.99
CA LEU A 174 -12.60 5.94 3.11
C LEU A 174 -12.25 6.11 1.63
N GLY A 175 -11.37 7.06 1.29
CA GLY A 175 -10.97 7.28 -0.11
C GLY A 175 -10.32 6.05 -0.73
N ALA A 176 -9.45 5.36 0.03
CA ALA A 176 -8.86 4.10 -0.43
C ALA A 176 -9.92 3.00 -0.60
N VAL A 177 -10.88 2.88 0.32
CA VAL A 177 -11.97 1.90 0.19
C VAL A 177 -12.81 2.14 -1.06
N GLU A 178 -13.14 3.39 -1.36
CA GLU A 178 -13.89 3.78 -2.56
C GLU A 178 -13.09 3.46 -3.84
N SER A 179 -11.82 3.88 -3.90
CA SER A 179 -10.91 3.54 -5.00
C SER A 179 -10.76 2.03 -5.19
N PHE A 180 -10.62 1.26 -4.11
CA PHE A 180 -10.49 -0.20 -4.19
C PHE A 180 -11.78 -0.87 -4.69
N ALA A 181 -12.95 -0.39 -4.28
CA ALA A 181 -14.21 -0.90 -4.78
C ALA A 181 -14.37 -0.66 -6.29
N GLU A 182 -13.96 0.51 -6.78
CA GLU A 182 -13.96 0.83 -8.21
C GLU A 182 -13.00 -0.07 -8.99
N VAL A 183 -11.75 -0.18 -8.53
CA VAL A 183 -10.74 -1.08 -9.13
C VAL A 183 -11.25 -2.52 -9.14
N ALA A 184 -11.81 -3.03 -8.05
CA ALA A 184 -12.36 -4.38 -7.99
C ALA A 184 -13.49 -4.59 -9.01
N ASN A 185 -14.40 -3.63 -9.15
CA ASN A 185 -15.51 -3.72 -10.10
C ASN A 185 -15.08 -3.75 -11.56
N ILE A 186 -13.98 -3.08 -11.88
CA ILE A 186 -13.40 -3.06 -13.23
C ILE A 186 -12.61 -4.34 -13.46
N GLN A 187 -11.67 -4.66 -12.55
CA GLN A 187 -10.69 -5.72 -12.74
C GLN A 187 -11.27 -7.13 -12.61
N LYS A 188 -12.42 -7.31 -11.93
CA LYS A 188 -13.12 -8.62 -11.87
C LYS A 188 -13.58 -9.15 -13.25
N LYS A 189 -13.58 -8.31 -14.28
CA LYS A 189 -13.88 -8.72 -15.67
C LYS A 189 -12.73 -9.51 -16.30
N TYR A 190 -11.50 -9.29 -15.83
CA TYR A 190 -10.27 -9.84 -16.42
C TYR A 190 -9.57 -10.82 -15.48
N TRP A 191 -9.71 -10.63 -14.17
CA TRP A 191 -9.01 -11.39 -13.14
C TRP A 191 -9.98 -11.99 -12.13
N ASN A 192 -9.67 -13.19 -11.64
CA ASN A 192 -10.43 -13.81 -10.57
C ASN A 192 -10.04 -13.18 -9.23
N LEU A 193 -10.75 -12.13 -8.84
CA LEU A 193 -10.60 -11.51 -7.52
C LEU A 193 -11.41 -12.28 -6.47
N PRO A 194 -11.00 -12.28 -5.19
CA PRO A 194 -11.80 -12.89 -4.13
C PRO A 194 -13.22 -12.34 -4.15
N GLU A 195 -14.23 -13.22 -4.15
CA GLU A 195 -15.65 -12.85 -4.29
C GLU A 195 -16.08 -11.78 -3.28
N ALA A 196 -15.54 -11.89 -2.06
CA ALA A 196 -15.75 -10.91 -1.01
C ALA A 196 -15.35 -9.48 -1.43
N VAL A 197 -14.21 -9.29 -2.11
CA VAL A 197 -13.71 -7.98 -2.55
C VAL A 197 -14.64 -7.31 -3.57
N CYS A 198 -15.43 -8.10 -4.30
CA CYS A 198 -16.39 -7.59 -5.28
C CYS A 198 -17.75 -7.21 -4.66
N SER A 199 -17.96 -7.46 -3.36
CA SER A 199 -19.21 -7.16 -2.67
C SER A 199 -19.26 -5.70 -2.20
N PRO A 200 -20.37 -4.97 -2.43
CA PRO A 200 -20.56 -3.61 -1.87
C PRO A 200 -20.53 -3.55 -0.35
N SER A 201 -20.82 -4.67 0.34
CA SER A 201 -20.79 -4.76 1.80
C SER A 201 -19.41 -5.12 2.36
N PHE A 202 -18.43 -5.37 1.49
CA PHE A 202 -17.10 -5.79 1.91
C PHE A 202 -16.38 -4.68 2.66
N LYS A 203 -15.72 -5.08 3.73
CA LYS A 203 -14.91 -4.19 4.53
C LYS A 203 -13.45 -4.55 4.31
N PHE A 204 -12.80 -3.79 3.45
CA PHE A 204 -11.35 -3.87 3.28
C PHE A 204 -10.69 -3.76 4.66
N SER A 205 -10.01 -4.83 5.05
CA SER A 205 -9.28 -4.89 6.31
C SER A 205 -8.19 -5.94 6.24
N LEU A 206 -6.99 -5.53 6.62
CA LEU A 206 -5.84 -6.40 6.71
C LEU A 206 -5.97 -7.33 7.93
N PRO A 207 -5.21 -8.45 7.98
CA PRO A 207 -5.24 -9.38 9.10
C PRO A 207 -5.07 -8.66 10.46
N SER A 208 -5.90 -9.03 11.43
CA SER A 208 -6.00 -8.30 12.69
C SER A 208 -4.71 -8.33 13.52
N ASP A 209 -3.93 -9.40 13.38
CA ASP A 209 -2.64 -9.57 14.03
C ASP A 209 -1.53 -8.67 13.44
N TRP A 210 -1.76 -8.05 12.28
CA TRP A 210 -0.83 -7.07 11.71
C TRP A 210 -0.89 -5.72 12.42
N ARG A 211 -1.95 -5.48 13.21
CA ARG A 211 -2.10 -4.25 13.98
C ARG A 211 -1.09 -4.18 15.13
N ALA A 212 -0.35 -3.08 15.23
CA ALA A 212 0.55 -2.79 16.33
C ALA A 212 -0.22 -2.71 17.66
N THR A 213 0.31 -3.37 18.69
CA THR A 213 -0.28 -3.40 20.05
C THR A 213 0.10 -2.19 20.90
N ASP A 214 1.27 -1.60 20.66
CA ASP A 214 1.90 -0.61 21.56
C ASP A 214 1.80 0.85 21.08
N SER A 215 0.90 1.15 20.14
CA SER A 215 0.66 2.52 19.69
C SER A 215 -0.04 3.35 20.78
N ILE A 216 0.31 4.65 20.89
CA ILE A 216 -0.41 5.59 21.77
C ILE A 216 -1.92 5.64 21.44
N SER A 217 -2.29 5.35 20.18
CA SER A 217 -3.69 5.26 19.73
C SER A 217 -4.41 3.96 20.15
N THR A 218 -3.71 2.96 20.68
CA THR A 218 -4.24 1.67 21.13
C THR A 218 -4.25 1.50 22.63
N ARG A 219 -3.78 2.48 23.42
CA ARG A 219 -3.98 2.45 24.88
C ARG A 219 -5.49 2.41 25.17
N PRO A 220 -6.01 1.42 25.93
CA PRO A 220 -7.38 1.49 26.40
C PRO A 220 -7.57 2.84 27.09
N ARG A 221 -8.66 3.55 26.77
CA ARG A 221 -9.04 4.77 27.48
C ARG A 221 -9.02 4.40 28.96
N ARG A 222 -8.12 5.01 29.73
CA ARG A 222 -8.06 4.84 31.18
C ARG A 222 -9.45 5.18 31.69
N ASP A 223 -10.14 4.23 32.34
CA ASP A 223 -11.40 4.53 33.00
C ASP A 223 -11.16 5.74 33.89
N LYS A 224 -11.86 6.84 33.61
CA LYS A 224 -11.91 7.99 34.52
C LYS A 224 -12.70 7.54 35.74
N LYS A 225 -12.09 6.73 36.62
CA LYS A 225 -12.55 6.69 38.00
C LYS A 225 -12.42 8.12 38.51
N PRO A 226 -13.51 8.75 38.99
CA PRO A 226 -13.42 10.08 39.55
C PRO A 226 -12.38 10.04 40.66
N VAL A 227 -11.33 10.85 40.51
CA VAL A 227 -10.38 11.08 41.59
C VAL A 227 -11.18 11.80 42.67
N LYS A 228 -11.52 11.09 43.75
CA LYS A 228 -11.98 11.75 44.97
C LYS A 228 -10.81 12.59 45.45
N LEU A 229 -10.92 13.91 45.26
CA LEU A 229 -10.01 14.86 45.88
C LEU A 229 -10.14 14.66 47.40
N PRO A 230 -9.03 14.57 48.15
CA PRO A 230 -9.10 14.52 49.60
C PRO A 230 -9.77 15.80 50.10
N VAL A 231 -10.83 15.64 50.87
CA VAL A 231 -11.43 16.75 51.63
C VAL A 231 -10.42 17.10 52.71
N VAL A 232 -9.84 18.30 52.62
CA VAL A 232 -9.05 18.87 53.69
C VAL A 232 -10.04 19.41 54.71
N GLU A 233 -10.26 18.68 55.80
CA GLU A 233 -10.95 19.22 56.96
C GLU A 233 -9.98 20.16 57.68
N GLY A 234 -10.34 21.45 57.72
CA GLY A 234 -9.56 22.49 58.37
C GLY A 234 -9.55 22.35 59.90
N TYR A 235 -8.45 22.81 60.50
CA TYR A 235 -8.35 23.08 61.94
C TYR A 235 -8.89 24.48 62.26
#